data_AF-A0A6G0UV78-F1
#
_entry.id   AF-A0A6G0UV78-F1
#
_cell.length_a   1.000
_cell.length_b   1.000
_cell.length_c   1.000
_cell.angle_alpha   90.00
_cell.angle_beta   90.00
_cell.angle_gamma   90.00
#
_symmetry.space_group_name_H-M   'P 1'
#
loop_
_entity.id
_entity.type
_entity.pdbx_description
1 polymer ?
#
loop_
_entity_poly.entity_id
_entity_poly.type
_entity_poly.pdbx_seq_one_letter_code
_entity_poly.pdbx_strand_id
1 'polypeptide(L)'
;MLRLLLPSVSRLLLRPQLVFPTTSRSYAAPVGGKVVPVKEDKSFIEEDAEKLCKYVCEEPGPKILPDSEYPEWLFQLDLSPPKQLEDLDPEVDGWKYWEAVMKRRREQVVRHEKLKIKFLHMQDSPSMSKVKNPQEES
;
A
#
# COMPACT_ATOMS: atom_id res chain seq x y z
N MET A 1 12.27 -64.82 7.99
CA MET A 1 12.06 -63.55 7.27
C MET A 1 10.56 -63.33 7.08
N LEU A 2 9.92 -62.47 7.88
CA LEU A 2 8.52 -62.08 7.70
C LEU A 2 8.51 -60.63 7.24
N ARG A 3 8.26 -60.39 5.95
CA ARG A 3 8.00 -59.05 5.41
C ARG A 3 6.50 -58.77 5.55
N LEU A 4 6.16 -57.90 6.49
CA LEU A 4 4.83 -57.31 6.58
C LEU A 4 4.63 -56.40 5.36
N LEU A 5 3.63 -56.68 4.55
CA LEU A 5 3.22 -55.86 3.42
C LEU A 5 2.23 -54.81 3.96
N LEU A 6 2.69 -53.57 4.13
CA LEU A 6 1.83 -52.43 4.45
C LEU A 6 1.07 -52.01 3.19
N PRO A 7 -0.26 -51.87 3.21
CA PRO A 7 -0.97 -51.24 2.10
C PRO A 7 -0.67 -49.74 2.09
N SER A 8 -0.22 -49.27 0.93
CA SER A 8 -0.09 -47.86 0.57
C SER A 8 -1.46 -47.19 0.61
N VAL A 9 -1.79 -46.53 1.71
CA VAL A 9 -2.96 -45.64 1.78
C VAL A 9 -2.56 -44.31 1.16
N SER A 10 -2.72 -44.20 -0.16
CA SER A 10 -2.67 -42.92 -0.87
C SER A 10 -3.81 -42.04 -0.36
N ARG A 11 -3.51 -41.20 0.61
CA ARG A 11 -4.40 -40.15 1.10
C ARG A 11 -4.38 -39.03 0.06
N LEU A 12 -5.24 -39.14 -0.96
CA LEU A 12 -5.56 -38.00 -1.81
C LEU A 12 -6.26 -36.97 -0.92
N LEU A 13 -5.49 -36.04 -0.35
CA LEU A 13 -6.03 -34.84 0.26
C LEU A 13 -6.57 -33.96 -0.88
N LEU A 14 -7.84 -34.18 -1.26
CA LEU A 14 -8.58 -33.15 -1.99
C LEU A 14 -8.63 -31.92 -1.09
N ARG A 15 -7.81 -30.91 -1.40
CA ARG A 15 -7.96 -29.56 -0.84
C ARG A 15 -9.34 -29.04 -1.26
N PRO A 16 -10.26 -28.75 -0.33
CA PRO A 16 -11.48 -28.06 -0.69
C PRO A 16 -11.09 -26.64 -1.12
N GLN A 17 -11.33 -26.31 -2.39
CA GLN A 17 -11.28 -24.92 -2.84
C GLN A 17 -12.41 -24.17 -2.15
N LEU A 18 -12.09 -23.48 -1.06
CA LEU A 18 -12.97 -22.45 -0.51
C LEU A 18 -12.99 -21.29 -1.51
N VAL A 19 -14.01 -21.28 -2.37
CA VAL A 19 -14.29 -20.16 -3.28
C VAL A 19 -14.97 -19.07 -2.45
N PHE A 20 -14.20 -18.10 -1.97
CA PHE A 20 -14.77 -16.90 -1.37
C PHE A 20 -15.35 -16.04 -2.50
N PRO A 21 -16.64 -15.66 -2.46
CA PRO A 21 -17.20 -14.74 -3.45
C PRO A 21 -16.56 -13.35 -3.24
N THR A 22 -15.71 -12.91 -4.16
CA THR A 22 -15.29 -11.52 -4.21
C THR A 22 -16.48 -10.71 -4.73
N THR A 23 -17.17 -9.98 -3.86
CA THR A 23 -18.06 -8.90 -4.29
C THR A 23 -17.20 -7.81 -4.95
N SER A 24 -17.04 -7.90 -6.26
CA SER A 24 -16.54 -6.80 -7.09
C SER A 24 -17.61 -5.71 -7.08
N ARG A 25 -17.38 -4.63 -6.33
CA ARG A 25 -18.16 -3.40 -6.48
C ARG A 25 -17.82 -2.76 -7.84
N SER A 26 -18.68 -2.94 -8.83
CA SER A 26 -18.62 -2.21 -10.10
C SER A 26 -19.22 -0.82 -9.92
N TYR A 27 -18.40 0.22 -9.91
CA TYR A 27 -18.87 1.61 -9.98
C TYR A 27 -19.23 1.94 -11.43
N ALA A 28 -20.42 2.49 -11.66
CA ALA A 28 -20.71 3.16 -12.92
C ALA A 28 -19.86 4.44 -13.00
N ALA A 29 -18.95 4.54 -13.97
CA ALA A 29 -18.23 5.77 -14.24
C ALA A 29 -19.20 6.78 -14.85
N PRO A 30 -19.36 8.00 -14.29
CA PRO A 30 -20.15 9.03 -14.94
C PRO A 30 -19.44 9.47 -16.22
N VAL A 31 -19.99 9.06 -17.35
CA VAL A 31 -19.57 9.53 -18.67
C VAL A 31 -19.99 11.00 -18.80
N GLY A 32 -19.01 11.92 -18.83
CA GLY A 32 -19.21 13.30 -19.26
C GLY A 32 -19.30 14.38 -18.17
N GLY A 33 -19.01 14.07 -16.90
CA GLY A 33 -18.91 15.08 -15.86
C GLY A 33 -17.64 15.94 -16.02
N LYS A 34 -17.79 17.20 -16.43
CA LYS A 34 -16.71 18.20 -16.24
C LYS A 34 -16.45 18.29 -14.74
N VAL A 35 -15.27 17.87 -14.30
CA VAL A 35 -14.82 18.05 -12.91
C VAL A 35 -14.70 19.55 -12.67
N VAL A 36 -15.75 20.15 -12.12
CA VAL A 36 -15.69 21.51 -11.60
C VAL A 36 -14.90 21.42 -10.30
N PRO A 37 -13.82 22.22 -10.12
CA PRO A 37 -13.14 22.27 -8.84
C PRO A 37 -14.15 22.79 -7.81
N VAL A 38 -14.57 21.91 -6.90
CA VAL A 38 -15.34 22.30 -5.73
C VAL A 38 -14.42 23.19 -4.90
N LYS A 39 -14.81 24.46 -4.75
CA LYS A 39 -14.15 25.35 -3.80
C LYS A 39 -14.55 24.86 -2.42
N GLU A 40 -13.57 24.40 -1.64
CA GLU A 40 -13.79 24.07 -0.25
C GLU A 40 -14.16 25.35 0.51
N ASP A 41 -15.33 25.37 1.16
CA ASP A 41 -15.78 26.48 1.98
C ASP A 41 -15.00 26.49 3.30
N LYS A 42 -13.95 27.31 3.35
CA LYS A 42 -13.05 27.44 4.51
C LYS A 42 -13.60 28.30 5.64
N SER A 43 -14.82 28.83 5.48
CA SER A 43 -15.49 29.70 6.46
C SER A 43 -15.76 29.04 7.81
N PHE A 44 -15.61 27.72 7.90
CA PHE A 44 -15.72 26.96 9.14
C PHE A 44 -14.47 27.03 10.02
N ILE A 45 -13.32 27.35 9.44
CA ILE A 45 -12.05 27.43 10.18
C ILE A 45 -11.97 28.82 10.80
N GLU A 46 -12.00 28.89 12.13
CA GLU A 46 -11.79 30.14 12.85
C GLU A 46 -10.36 30.65 12.60
N GLU A 47 -10.20 31.89 12.15
CA GLU A 47 -8.91 32.50 11.80
C GLU A 47 -8.25 33.22 13.01
N ASP A 48 -8.92 33.28 14.16
CA ASP A 48 -8.47 33.98 15.35
C ASP A 48 -7.33 33.22 16.07
N ALA A 49 -6.11 33.71 15.89
CA ALA A 49 -4.91 33.12 16.50
C ALA A 49 -5.01 32.97 18.03
N GLU A 50 -5.60 33.93 18.73
CA GLU A 50 -5.73 33.87 20.21
C GLU A 50 -6.65 32.74 20.69
N LYS A 51 -7.68 32.41 19.91
CA LYS A 51 -8.61 31.33 20.22
C LYS A 51 -7.96 29.98 19.92
N LEU A 52 -7.29 29.86 18.78
CA LEU A 52 -6.57 28.66 18.34
C LEU A 52 -5.38 28.28 19.24
N CYS A 53 -4.69 29.26 19.82
CA CYS A 53 -3.59 28.99 20.76
C CYS A 53 -4.07 28.50 22.13
N LYS A 54 -5.35 28.73 22.49
CA LYS A 54 -5.91 28.36 23.80
C LYS A 54 -6.75 27.09 23.74
N TYR A 55 -7.39 26.83 22.61
CA TYR A 55 -8.35 25.76 22.42
C TYR A 55 -8.09 25.04 21.11
N VAL A 56 -8.25 23.72 21.13
CA VAL A 56 -8.35 22.93 19.90
C VAL A 56 -9.71 23.25 19.24
N CYS A 57 -9.71 23.48 17.93
CA CYS A 57 -10.83 23.97 17.12
C CYS A 57 -12.18 23.26 17.38
N GLU A 58 -13.27 24.05 17.27
CA GLU A 58 -14.71 23.77 17.51
C GLU A 58 -15.20 23.89 18.96
N GLU A 59 -16.42 24.42 19.17
CA GLU A 59 -16.94 24.82 20.48
C GLU A 59 -17.55 23.66 21.31
N PRO A 60 -17.23 23.53 22.62
CA PRO A 60 -16.03 23.97 23.31
C PRO A 60 -14.97 22.85 23.32
N GLY A 61 -13.97 22.98 22.46
CA GLY A 61 -12.86 22.05 22.35
C GLY A 61 -11.98 22.05 23.60
N PRO A 62 -11.17 20.99 23.79
CA PRO A 62 -10.28 20.88 24.93
C PRO A 62 -9.28 22.04 24.98
N LYS A 63 -9.05 22.56 26.19
CA LYS A 63 -8.05 23.59 26.47
C LYS A 63 -6.65 23.03 26.29
N ILE A 64 -5.77 23.80 25.69
CA ILE A 64 -4.35 23.49 25.61
C ILE A 64 -3.72 23.79 26.97
N LEU A 65 -3.23 22.73 27.62
CA LEU A 65 -2.55 22.77 28.91
C LEU A 65 -1.07 23.19 28.76
N PRO A 66 -0.36 23.58 29.82
CA PRO A 66 1.09 23.81 29.75
C PRO A 66 1.87 22.53 29.47
N ASP A 67 3.06 22.66 28.90
CA ASP A 67 3.93 21.55 28.48
C ASP A 67 4.21 20.52 29.58
N SER A 68 4.21 20.95 30.86
CA SER A 68 4.45 20.09 32.02
C SER A 68 3.35 19.05 32.29
N GLU A 69 2.14 19.26 31.77
CA GLU A 69 1.02 18.31 31.94
C GLU A 69 1.04 17.20 30.88
N TYR A 70 1.79 17.40 29.79
CA TYR A 70 1.93 16.41 28.73
C TYR A 70 3.10 15.47 29.01
N PRO A 71 3.00 14.20 28.58
CA PRO A 71 4.08 13.25 28.77
C PRO A 71 5.31 13.62 27.93
N GLU A 72 6.51 13.38 28.48
CA GLU A 72 7.78 13.77 27.87
C GLU A 72 7.99 13.21 26.46
N TRP A 73 7.50 11.98 26.20
CA TRP A 73 7.64 11.33 24.89
C TRP A 73 6.95 12.11 23.75
N LEU A 74 5.95 12.96 24.05
CA LEU A 74 5.27 13.79 23.06
C LEU A 74 6.24 14.73 22.35
N PHE A 75 7.18 15.30 23.09
CA PHE A 75 8.17 16.25 22.59
C PHE A 75 9.42 15.57 21.99
N GLN A 76 9.55 14.26 22.18
CA GLN A 76 10.63 13.45 21.62
C GLN A 76 10.26 12.83 20.26
N LEU A 77 9.03 13.07 19.77
CA LEU A 77 8.58 12.58 18.47
C LEU A 77 9.34 13.25 17.32
N ASP A 78 9.79 12.45 16.36
CA ASP A 78 10.39 12.96 15.13
C ASP A 78 9.28 13.48 14.20
N LEU A 79 9.21 14.80 14.04
CA LEU A 79 8.29 15.50 13.13
C LEU A 79 8.88 15.69 11.72
N SER A 80 10.06 15.15 11.48
CA SER A 80 10.71 15.22 10.16
C SER A 80 9.91 14.42 9.12
N PRO A 81 10.04 14.78 7.83
CA PRO A 81 9.48 13.96 6.76
C PRO A 81 9.99 12.51 6.86
N PRO A 82 9.17 11.52 6.50
CA PRO A 82 9.54 10.12 6.59
C PRO A 82 10.79 9.86 5.74
N LYS A 83 11.81 9.25 6.35
CA LYS A 83 13.04 8.86 5.68
C LYS A 83 12.77 7.88 4.53
N GLN A 84 13.64 7.89 3.52
CA GLN A 84 13.54 6.93 2.43
C GLN A 84 14.02 5.55 2.90
N LEU A 85 13.65 4.51 2.15
CA LEU A 85 14.05 3.13 2.46
C LEU A 85 15.58 2.94 2.51
N GLU A 86 16.32 3.70 1.70
CA GLU A 86 17.77 3.62 1.60
C GLU A 86 18.48 4.22 2.82
N ASP A 87 17.83 5.15 3.53
CA ASP A 87 18.36 5.84 4.71
C ASP A 87 17.97 5.14 6.02
N LEU A 88 17.09 4.14 5.96
CA LEU A 88 16.59 3.39 7.11
C LEU A 88 17.48 2.17 7.37
N ASP A 89 17.88 1.97 8.61
CA ASP A 89 18.66 0.81 9.03
C ASP A 89 17.74 -0.23 9.70
N PRO A 90 17.74 -1.50 9.27
CA PRO A 90 16.94 -2.55 9.90
C PRO A 90 17.25 -2.77 11.38
N GLU A 91 18.48 -2.51 11.85
CA GLU A 91 18.88 -2.72 13.25
C GLU A 91 18.50 -1.54 14.15
N VAL A 92 18.53 -0.31 13.63
CA VAL A 92 18.26 0.92 14.38
C VAL A 92 16.78 1.31 14.32
N ASP A 93 16.19 1.33 13.13
CA ASP A 93 14.82 1.80 12.89
C ASP A 93 13.77 0.68 13.01
N GLY A 94 14.23 -0.57 13.03
CA GLY A 94 13.42 -1.77 13.30
C GLY A 94 12.20 -1.87 12.38
N TRP A 95 11.01 -1.65 12.95
CA TRP A 95 9.73 -1.81 12.23
C TRP A 95 9.55 -0.82 11.06
N LYS A 96 10.04 0.42 11.20
CA LYS A 96 9.89 1.47 10.17
C LYS A 96 10.56 1.08 8.85
N TYR A 97 11.70 0.40 8.94
CA TYR A 97 12.38 -0.16 7.78
C TYR A 97 11.49 -1.16 7.02
N TRP A 98 10.95 -2.14 7.74
CA TRP A 98 10.11 -3.18 7.13
C TRP A 98 8.82 -2.64 6.54
N GLU A 99 8.21 -1.65 7.19
CA GLU A 99 7.05 -0.94 6.64
C GLU A 99 7.39 -0.27 5.29
N ALA A 100 8.54 0.42 5.22
CA ALA A 100 9.02 1.05 3.99
C ALA A 100 9.29 0.01 2.88
N VAL A 101 9.89 -1.16 3.21
CA VAL A 101 10.08 -2.28 2.28
C VAL A 101 8.73 -2.77 1.71
N MET A 102 7.74 -2.97 2.58
CA MET A 102 6.42 -3.47 2.15
C MET A 102 5.66 -2.45 1.31
N LYS A 103 5.77 -1.16 1.65
CA LYS A 103 5.24 -0.07 0.83
C LYS A 103 5.88 -0.06 -0.56
N ARG A 104 7.22 -0.11 -0.64
CA ARG A 104 7.99 -0.17 -1.89
C ARG A 104 7.56 -1.37 -2.75
N ARG A 105 7.41 -2.55 -2.14
CA ARG A 105 6.95 -3.76 -2.83
C ARG A 105 5.56 -3.55 -3.45
N ARG A 106 4.59 -3.01 -2.69
CA ARG A 106 3.24 -2.73 -3.19
C ARG A 106 3.27 -1.76 -4.38
N GLU A 107 4.05 -0.70 -4.28
CA GLU A 107 4.21 0.27 -5.36
C GLU A 107 4.79 -0.36 -6.63
N GLN A 108 5.77 -1.27 -6.49
CA GLN A 108 6.34 -1.99 -7.63
C GLN A 108 5.33 -2.93 -8.29
N VAL A 109 4.51 -3.64 -7.50
CA VAL A 109 3.43 -4.48 -8.05
C VAL A 109 2.44 -3.64 -8.84
N VAL A 110 1.95 -2.55 -8.25
CA VAL A 110 1.02 -1.63 -8.93
C VAL A 110 1.65 -1.04 -10.20
N ARG A 111 2.92 -0.66 -10.15
CA ARG A 111 3.67 -0.18 -11.32
C ARG A 111 3.75 -1.26 -12.39
N HIS A 112 4.12 -2.48 -12.01
CA HIS A 112 4.22 -3.62 -12.93
C HIS A 112 2.89 -3.88 -13.64
N GLU A 113 1.78 -3.91 -12.91
CA GLU A 113 0.43 -4.11 -13.48
C GLU A 113 0.06 -3.00 -14.47
N LYS A 114 0.32 -1.74 -14.10
CA LYS A 114 0.08 -0.58 -15.00
C LYS A 114 0.90 -0.69 -16.28
N LEU A 115 2.19 -1.04 -16.18
CA LEU A 115 3.08 -1.15 -17.34
C LEU A 115 2.71 -2.36 -18.21
N LYS A 116 2.37 -3.49 -17.60
CA LYS A 116 1.93 -4.71 -18.30
C LYS A 116 0.76 -4.42 -19.23
N ILE A 117 -0.24 -3.67 -18.74
CA ILE A 117 -1.41 -3.29 -19.54
C ILE A 117 -1.03 -2.25 -20.60
N LYS A 118 -0.23 -1.23 -20.23
CA LYS A 118 0.14 -0.13 -21.13
C LYS A 118 0.99 -0.59 -22.33
N PHE A 119 1.86 -1.58 -22.14
CA PHE A 119 2.79 -2.07 -23.17
C PHE A 119 2.35 -3.36 -23.85
N LEU A 120 1.08 -3.78 -23.70
CA LEU A 120 0.57 -5.01 -24.30
C LEU A 120 0.81 -5.06 -25.82
N HIS A 121 0.51 -3.96 -26.50
CA HIS A 121 0.71 -3.83 -27.96
C HIS A 121 2.19 -3.82 -28.40
N MET A 122 3.12 -3.59 -27.48
CA MET A 122 4.56 -3.59 -27.75
C MET A 122 5.17 -4.99 -27.61
N GLN A 123 4.53 -5.88 -26.83
CA GLN A 123 5.05 -7.23 -26.57
C GLN A 123 4.91 -8.16 -27.79
N ASP A 124 3.90 -7.94 -28.63
CA ASP A 124 3.66 -8.74 -29.85
C ASP A 124 4.31 -8.14 -31.12
N SER A 125 5.12 -7.09 -30.97
CA SER A 125 5.76 -6.42 -32.11
C SER A 125 6.87 -7.31 -32.72
N PRO A 126 6.95 -7.46 -34.05
CA PRO A 126 7.99 -8.24 -34.74
C PRO A 126 9.44 -7.79 -34.48
N SER A 127 9.63 -6.61 -33.86
CA SER A 127 10.92 -6.07 -33.45
C SER A 127 11.43 -6.63 -32.11
N MET A 128 10.54 -7.12 -31.24
CA MET A 128 10.91 -7.66 -29.91
C MET A 128 11.01 -9.21 -29.89
N SER A 129 10.43 -9.92 -30.87
CA SER A 129 10.43 -11.39 -30.94
C SER A 129 11.65 -12.02 -31.62
N LYS A 130 12.69 -11.24 -31.93
CA LYS A 130 13.91 -11.73 -32.60
C LYS A 130 15.01 -12.11 -31.60
N VAL A 131 14.79 -13.20 -30.88
CA VAL A 131 15.90 -14.02 -30.36
C VAL A 131 15.55 -15.47 -30.67
N LYS A 132 15.77 -15.90 -31.91
CA LYS A 132 15.86 -17.32 -32.24
C LYS A 132 17.23 -17.80 -31.75
N ASN A 133 17.24 -18.74 -30.80
CA ASN A 133 18.45 -19.43 -30.39
C ASN A 133 18.97 -20.28 -31.58
N PRO A 134 20.24 -20.15 -31.99
CA PRO A 134 20.80 -20.88 -33.15
C PRO A 134 20.99 -22.40 -32.98
N GLN A 135 20.25 -23.08 -32.10
CA GLN A 135 20.56 -24.46 -31.69
C GLN A 135 19.59 -25.54 -32.24
N GLU A 136 18.71 -25.20 -33.19
CA GLU A 136 17.76 -26.17 -33.80
C GLU A 136 17.79 -26.11 -35.34
N GLU A 137 18.96 -26.36 -35.93
CA GLU A 137 19.07 -26.80 -37.33
C GLU A 137 20.11 -27.93 -37.37
N SER A 138 19.66 -29.16 -37.12
CA SER A 138 20.38 -30.41 -37.42
C SER A 138 19.39 -31.53 -37.63
#